data_AF-A0AAD4LJA3-F1
#
_entry.id   AF-A0AAD4LJA3-F1
#
_cell.length_a   1.000
_cell.length_b   1.000
_cell.length_c   1.000
_cell.angle_alpha   90.00
_cell.angle_beta   90.00
_cell.angle_gamma   90.00
#
_symmetry.space_group_name_H-M   'P 1'
#
loop_
_entity.id
_entity.type
_entity.pdbx_description
1 polymer ?
#
loop_
_entity_poly.entity_id
_entity_poly.type
_entity_poly.pdbx_seq_one_letter_code
_entity_poly.pdbx_strand_id
1 'polypeptide(L)'
;MANFIATSSSPDLPDDKTPFCGICRRQFSRYTCPRCNLLYCSLSCFRAEGHSQCSEPFYRDQLASDIHTEPSTSATERKAMLELLKRFEQDSPDDPFSYPEESDDEEGPAADLERRLAGIDLESASADNIWAALTPEERSRFTRAVQDPTSELTKTLLTSPDLADDLPAPWWTSSLTTPAVAPRRAQPPDLIIIPKSLLATPPTPPSPPAPAFPLAYNLVAILVAYAYASRHLSAYPLASSASDARALVSRLVPFLVAQDDKTRFPGIESASTDVFSRFDAGTITPSAFALLLRDAGYTAAPATRRRRRGRGARAARLVGSARPV
;
A
#
# COMPACT_ATOMS: atom_id res chain seq x y z
N MET A 1 -33.22 6.36 -25.87
CA MET A 1 -32.86 7.79 -25.73
C MET A 1 -34.01 8.51 -25.02
N ALA A 2 -33.92 8.68 -23.70
CA ALA A 2 -34.89 9.47 -22.94
C ALA A 2 -34.13 10.63 -22.27
N ASN A 3 -34.55 11.84 -22.61
CA ASN A 3 -33.88 13.10 -22.26
C ASN A 3 -33.85 13.30 -20.74
N PHE A 4 -32.64 13.38 -20.17
CA PHE A 4 -32.42 14.17 -18.98
C PHE A 4 -32.73 15.62 -19.34
N ILE A 5 -33.87 16.15 -18.89
CA ILE A 5 -34.10 17.59 -18.94
C ILE A 5 -33.20 18.20 -17.85
N ALA A 6 -31.94 18.41 -18.21
CA ALA A 6 -31.10 19.38 -17.54
C ALA A 6 -31.61 20.75 -17.95
N THR A 7 -32.29 21.45 -17.05
CA THR A 7 -32.43 22.90 -17.17
C THR A 7 -31.02 23.48 -17.17
N SER A 8 -30.60 23.94 -18.35
CA SER A 8 -29.32 24.62 -18.56
C SER A 8 -29.36 25.98 -17.88
N SER A 9 -28.64 26.13 -16.77
CA SER A 9 -28.19 27.44 -16.30
C SER A 9 -26.89 27.30 -15.49
N SER A 10 -25.94 28.16 -15.84
CA SER A 10 -24.60 28.37 -15.30
C SER A 10 -24.52 28.45 -13.77
N PRO A 11 -23.31 28.31 -13.17
CA PRO A 11 -23.14 28.28 -11.73
C PRO A 11 -23.05 29.71 -11.18
N ASP A 12 -24.18 30.39 -11.04
CA ASP A 12 -24.24 31.69 -10.36
C ASP A 12 -25.22 31.61 -9.18
N LEU A 13 -24.67 31.90 -8.00
CA LEU A 13 -25.23 32.40 -6.73
C LEU A 13 -26.66 31.96 -6.33
N PRO A 14 -26.87 31.47 -5.08
CA PRO A 14 -28.18 31.01 -4.64
C PRO A 14 -29.17 32.17 -4.53
N ASP A 15 -30.16 32.18 -5.43
CA ASP A 15 -31.39 32.95 -5.28
C ASP A 15 -32.16 32.40 -4.06
N ASP A 16 -32.71 33.32 -3.25
CA ASP A 16 -33.23 33.10 -1.88
C ASP A 16 -34.55 32.29 -1.83
N LYS A 17 -34.83 31.53 -2.90
CA LYS A 17 -36.06 30.75 -3.12
C LYS A 17 -35.82 29.35 -3.68
N THR A 18 -34.59 28.82 -3.59
CA THR A 18 -34.35 27.42 -3.99
C THR A 18 -34.83 26.47 -2.89
N PRO A 19 -35.78 25.55 -3.16
CA PRO A 19 -36.27 24.62 -2.15
C PRO A 19 -35.17 23.66 -1.70
N PHE A 20 -35.18 23.32 -0.41
CA PHE A 20 -34.27 22.31 0.14
C PHE A 20 -34.60 20.91 -0.37
N CYS A 21 -33.59 20.06 -0.45
CA CYS A 21 -33.76 18.66 -0.81
C CYS A 21 -34.77 17.98 0.13
N GLY A 22 -35.80 17.33 -0.43
CA GLY A 22 -36.84 16.63 0.32
C GLY A 22 -36.37 15.37 1.04
N ILE A 23 -35.14 14.91 0.77
CA ILE A 23 -34.56 13.67 1.31
C ILE A 23 -33.58 14.00 2.45
N CYS A 24 -32.54 14.79 2.17
CA CYS A 24 -31.52 15.11 3.19
C CYS A 24 -31.79 16.42 3.95
N ARG A 25 -32.63 17.32 3.42
CA ARG A 25 -32.93 18.67 3.96
C ARG A 25 -31.73 19.55 4.32
N ARG A 26 -30.53 19.17 3.88
CA ARG A 26 -29.24 19.82 4.22
C ARG A 26 -28.69 20.70 3.09
N GLN A 27 -29.15 20.47 1.87
CA GLN A 27 -28.67 21.15 0.67
C GLN A 27 -29.85 21.55 -0.22
N PHE A 28 -29.68 22.61 -1.01
CA PHE A 28 -30.64 23.02 -2.03
C PHE A 28 -30.86 21.90 -3.06
N SER A 29 -32.10 21.71 -3.51
CA SER A 29 -32.41 20.71 -4.53
C SER A 29 -31.89 21.16 -5.89
N ARG A 30 -31.25 20.25 -6.62
CA ARG A 30 -30.73 20.49 -7.98
C ARG A 30 -31.47 19.69 -9.04
N TYR A 31 -32.21 18.66 -8.64
CA TYR A 31 -32.84 17.70 -9.52
C TYR A 31 -34.24 17.33 -9.02
N THR A 32 -35.11 16.91 -9.93
CA THR A 32 -36.50 16.50 -9.64
C THR A 32 -36.74 15.10 -10.17
N CYS A 33 -37.29 14.20 -9.36
CA CYS A 33 -37.63 12.85 -9.81
C CYS A 33 -38.84 12.89 -10.76
N PRO A 34 -38.77 12.31 -11.97
CA PRO A 34 -39.89 12.34 -12.92
C PRO A 34 -41.09 11.46 -12.52
N ARG A 35 -40.92 10.54 -11.56
CA ARG A 35 -41.99 9.62 -11.12
C ARG A 35 -42.80 10.16 -9.95
N CYS A 36 -42.14 10.75 -8.95
CA CYS A 36 -42.79 11.25 -7.73
C CYS A 36 -42.69 12.76 -7.55
N ASN A 37 -42.07 13.46 -8.51
CA ASN A 37 -41.81 14.91 -8.50
C ASN A 37 -41.01 15.41 -7.27
N LEU A 38 -40.30 14.50 -6.57
CA LEU A 38 -39.52 14.82 -5.39
C LEU A 38 -38.21 15.52 -5.76
N LEU A 39 -37.91 16.59 -5.04
CA LEU A 39 -36.72 17.43 -5.22
C LEU A 39 -35.52 16.90 -4.43
N TYR A 40 -34.39 16.65 -5.10
CA TYR A 40 -33.18 16.08 -4.50
C TYR A 40 -31.89 16.82 -4.91
N CYS A 41 -30.84 16.75 -4.08
CA CYS A 41 -29.59 17.48 -4.32
C CYS A 41 -28.55 16.70 -5.13
N SER A 42 -28.54 15.36 -5.05
CA SER A 42 -27.53 14.50 -5.68
C SER A 42 -27.98 13.04 -5.79
N LEU A 43 -27.24 12.24 -6.59
CA LEU A 43 -27.50 10.81 -6.79
C LEU A 43 -27.53 9.99 -5.49
N SER A 44 -26.78 10.39 -4.45
CA SER A 44 -26.84 9.72 -3.15
C SER A 44 -28.19 9.89 -2.47
N CYS A 45 -28.83 11.06 -2.63
CA CYS A 45 -30.20 11.27 -2.16
C CYS A 45 -31.21 10.51 -3.03
N PHE A 46 -31.00 10.44 -4.35
CA PHE A 46 -31.86 9.63 -5.23
C PHE A 46 -31.86 8.14 -4.85
N ARG A 47 -30.73 7.61 -4.36
CA ARG A 47 -30.53 6.21 -3.93
C ARG A 47 -30.80 5.97 -2.43
N ALA A 48 -31.21 7.00 -1.69
CA ALA A 48 -31.47 6.84 -0.27
C ALA A 48 -32.72 5.97 -0.04
N GLU A 49 -32.79 5.31 1.12
CA GLU A 49 -33.92 4.45 1.49
C GLU A 49 -35.26 5.20 1.47
N GLY A 50 -35.25 6.52 1.75
CA GLY A 50 -36.42 7.39 1.62
C GLY A 50 -36.91 7.64 0.18
N HIS A 51 -36.21 7.16 -0.85
CA HIS A 51 -36.58 7.27 -2.26
C HIS A 51 -36.37 5.95 -3.05
N SER A 52 -36.30 4.81 -2.35
CA SER A 52 -36.10 3.48 -2.93
C SER A 52 -37.18 3.07 -3.93
N GLN A 53 -38.44 3.40 -3.66
CA GLN A 53 -39.62 3.07 -4.47
C GLN A 53 -39.53 3.58 -5.92
N CYS A 54 -38.81 4.68 -6.15
CA CYS A 54 -38.63 5.25 -7.48
C CYS A 54 -37.24 4.94 -8.07
N SER A 55 -36.22 4.72 -7.23
CA SER A 55 -34.86 4.44 -7.70
C SER A 55 -34.65 2.99 -8.14
N GLU A 56 -35.15 2.00 -7.38
CA GLU A 56 -35.01 0.58 -7.73
C GLU A 56 -35.61 0.22 -9.10
N PRO A 57 -36.87 0.54 -9.40
CA PRO A 57 -37.46 0.16 -10.68
C PRO A 57 -36.80 0.88 -11.86
N PHE A 58 -36.33 2.12 -11.68
CA PHE A 58 -35.55 2.81 -12.72
C PHE A 58 -34.25 2.06 -13.05
N TYR A 59 -33.52 1.56 -12.03
CA TYR A 59 -32.32 0.76 -12.27
C TYR A 59 -32.62 -0.61 -12.88
N ARG A 60 -33.70 -1.27 -12.44
CA ARG A 60 -34.13 -2.54 -13.02
C ARG A 60 -34.51 -2.39 -14.49
N ASP A 61 -35.27 -1.36 -14.82
CA ASP A 61 -35.69 -1.07 -16.20
C ASP A 61 -34.47 -0.77 -17.10
N GLN A 62 -33.48 -0.03 -16.58
CA GLN A 62 -32.27 0.31 -17.32
C GLN A 62 -31.32 -0.89 -17.50
N LEU A 63 -31.17 -1.73 -16.48
CA LEU A 63 -30.39 -2.98 -16.59
C LEU A 63 -31.06 -3.98 -17.54
N ALA A 64 -32.39 -4.11 -17.47
CA ALA A 64 -33.13 -4.95 -18.39
C ALA A 64 -32.99 -4.46 -19.83
N SER A 65 -33.08 -3.13 -20.07
CA SER A 65 -32.86 -2.59 -21.41
C SER A 65 -31.46 -2.87 -21.91
N ASP A 66 -30.43 -2.67 -21.08
CA ASP A 66 -29.03 -2.87 -21.47
C ASP A 66 -28.75 -4.33 -21.84
N ILE A 67 -29.27 -5.29 -21.05
CA ILE A 67 -29.16 -6.73 -21.31
C ILE A 67 -29.91 -7.12 -22.59
N HIS A 68 -31.06 -6.50 -22.87
CA HIS A 68 -31.85 -6.79 -24.08
C HIS A 68 -31.33 -6.11 -25.35
N THR A 69 -30.46 -5.09 -25.25
CA THR A 69 -29.82 -4.46 -26.42
C THR A 69 -28.57 -5.18 -26.93
N GLU A 70 -28.03 -6.17 -26.20
CA GLU A 70 -26.96 -7.04 -26.73
C GLU A 70 -27.33 -8.55 -26.82
N PRO A 71 -28.30 -8.98 -27.66
CA PRO A 71 -28.48 -10.39 -27.99
C PRO A 71 -28.22 -10.62 -29.48
N SER A 72 -26.96 -10.49 -29.93
CA SER A 72 -26.57 -11.02 -31.24
C SER A 72 -25.18 -11.65 -31.20
N THR A 73 -25.07 -12.75 -30.49
CA THR A 73 -24.18 -13.85 -30.87
C THR A 73 -25.04 -15.07 -31.18
N SER A 74 -24.83 -15.60 -32.38
CA SER A 74 -25.58 -16.71 -32.96
C SER A 74 -25.60 -17.92 -32.02
N ALA A 75 -26.64 -18.78 -32.11
CA ALA A 75 -26.71 -19.99 -31.29
C ALA A 75 -25.48 -20.92 -31.46
N THR A 76 -24.79 -20.79 -32.60
CA THR A 76 -23.51 -21.44 -32.91
C THR A 76 -22.33 -20.85 -32.13
N GLU A 77 -22.24 -19.53 -31.97
CA GLU A 77 -21.22 -18.89 -31.13
C GLU A 77 -21.45 -19.14 -29.65
N ARG A 78 -22.70 -19.19 -29.18
CA ARG A 78 -23.01 -19.61 -27.81
C ARG A 78 -22.53 -21.03 -27.54
N LYS A 79 -22.75 -21.96 -28.49
CA LYS A 79 -22.25 -23.34 -28.37
C LYS A 79 -20.71 -23.39 -28.40
N ALA A 80 -20.06 -22.61 -29.26
CA ALA A 80 -18.60 -22.54 -29.31
C ALA A 80 -18.01 -21.92 -28.03
N MET A 81 -18.66 -20.92 -27.44
CA MET A 81 -18.24 -20.32 -26.16
C MET A 81 -18.41 -21.32 -25.02
N LEU A 82 -19.54 -22.04 -24.97
CA LEU A 82 -19.75 -23.11 -23.99
C LEU A 82 -18.75 -24.26 -24.15
N GLU A 83 -18.39 -24.61 -25.37
CA GLU A 83 -17.38 -25.64 -25.65
C GLU A 83 -15.96 -25.18 -25.26
N LEU A 84 -15.65 -23.89 -25.44
CA LEU A 84 -14.39 -23.29 -25.01
C LEU A 84 -14.28 -23.22 -23.49
N LEU A 85 -15.36 -22.83 -22.79
CA LEU A 85 -15.43 -22.88 -21.32
C LEU A 85 -15.24 -24.31 -20.80
N LYS A 86 -15.92 -25.27 -21.42
CA LYS A 86 -15.82 -26.69 -21.05
C LYS A 86 -14.41 -27.26 -21.25
N ARG A 87 -13.71 -26.83 -22.32
CA ARG A 87 -12.29 -27.17 -22.52
C ARG A 87 -11.39 -26.55 -21.45
N PHE A 88 -11.67 -25.30 -21.06
CA PHE A 88 -10.89 -24.61 -20.04
C PHE A 88 -11.06 -25.24 -18.65
N GLU A 89 -12.26 -25.71 -18.32
CA GLU A 89 -12.54 -26.52 -17.12
C GLU A 89 -11.81 -27.87 -17.14
N GLN A 90 -11.72 -28.53 -18.30
CA GLN A 90 -11.07 -29.84 -18.42
C GLN A 90 -9.54 -29.77 -18.47
N ASP A 91 -8.96 -28.69 -19.00
CA ASP A 91 -7.50 -28.47 -19.07
C ASP A 91 -6.94 -27.76 -17.81
N SER A 92 -7.79 -27.39 -16.85
CA SER A 92 -7.39 -26.78 -15.58
C SER A 92 -7.91 -27.57 -14.37
N PRO A 93 -7.32 -28.74 -14.05
CA PRO A 93 -7.68 -29.50 -12.84
C PRO A 93 -7.31 -28.78 -11.52
N ASP A 94 -6.63 -27.62 -11.58
CA ASP A 94 -6.27 -26.79 -10.42
C ASP A 94 -7.11 -25.49 -10.38
N ASP A 95 -8.42 -25.61 -10.19
CA ASP A 95 -9.29 -24.49 -9.77
C ASP A 95 -9.53 -24.56 -8.25
N PRO A 96 -8.94 -23.66 -7.43
CA PRO A 96 -9.13 -23.62 -5.98
C PRO A 96 -10.55 -23.26 -5.50
N PHE A 97 -11.52 -23.03 -6.39
CA PHE A 97 -12.87 -22.57 -6.05
C PHE A 97 -14.01 -23.50 -6.51
N SER A 98 -13.72 -24.67 -7.08
CA SER A 98 -14.74 -25.70 -7.29
C SER A 98 -15.01 -26.43 -5.97
N TYR A 99 -16.00 -25.95 -5.22
CA TYR A 99 -16.56 -26.70 -4.09
C TYR A 99 -17.39 -27.86 -4.67
N PRO A 100 -17.00 -29.13 -4.48
CA PRO A 100 -17.97 -30.21 -4.56
C PRO A 100 -18.96 -29.98 -3.41
N GLU A 101 -20.25 -30.20 -3.65
CA GLU A 101 -21.25 -30.22 -2.57
C GLU A 101 -20.72 -31.07 -1.41
N GLU A 102 -20.43 -30.39 -0.29
CA GLU A 102 -19.83 -30.98 0.91
C GLU A 102 -20.77 -32.05 1.46
N SER A 103 -20.31 -33.29 1.34
CA SER A 103 -20.58 -34.28 2.38
C SER A 103 -19.75 -33.85 3.59
N ASP A 104 -20.38 -33.91 4.77
CA ASP A 104 -19.96 -33.41 6.09
C ASP A 104 -18.72 -34.14 6.68
N ASP A 105 -17.77 -34.53 5.83
CA ASP A 105 -16.52 -35.18 6.22
C ASP A 105 -15.38 -34.14 6.16
N GLU A 106 -15.30 -33.29 7.19
CA GLU A 106 -14.24 -32.30 7.44
C GLU A 106 -12.85 -32.95 7.74
N GLU A 107 -12.37 -33.86 6.88
CA GLU A 107 -11.04 -34.47 6.98
C GLU A 107 -10.06 -33.86 5.96
N GLY A 108 -9.95 -32.53 5.94
CA GLY A 108 -8.91 -31.82 5.21
C GLY A 108 -7.60 -31.71 6.01
N PRO A 109 -6.42 -31.63 5.36
CA PRO A 109 -5.13 -31.42 6.05
C PRO A 109 -5.08 -30.11 6.86
N ALA A 110 -5.92 -29.12 6.52
CA ALA A 110 -6.08 -27.88 7.28
C ALA A 110 -6.82 -28.10 8.62
N ALA A 111 -7.85 -28.94 8.64
CA ALA A 111 -8.62 -29.27 9.85
C ALA A 111 -7.78 -30.07 10.86
N ASP A 112 -6.86 -30.92 10.37
CA ASP A 112 -5.91 -31.63 11.25
C ASP A 112 -4.92 -30.68 11.93
N LEU A 113 -4.42 -29.67 11.22
CA LEU A 113 -3.51 -28.65 11.78
C LEU A 113 -4.20 -27.83 12.86
N GLU A 114 -5.42 -27.35 12.60
CA GLU A 114 -6.19 -26.55 13.56
C GLU A 114 -6.41 -27.30 14.86
N ARG A 115 -6.79 -28.58 14.80
CA ARG A 115 -6.93 -29.44 15.98
C ARG A 115 -5.63 -29.60 16.77
N ARG A 116 -4.49 -29.70 16.09
CA ARG A 116 -3.16 -29.85 16.71
C ARG A 116 -2.67 -28.55 17.36
N LEU A 117 -3.06 -27.39 16.82
CA LEU A 117 -2.70 -26.07 17.33
C LEU A 117 -3.70 -25.49 18.33
N ALA A 118 -4.93 -26.02 18.42
CA ALA A 118 -6.01 -25.49 19.26
C ALA A 118 -5.69 -25.33 20.76
N GLY A 119 -4.71 -26.08 21.27
CA GLY A 119 -4.27 -26.01 22.68
C GLY A 119 -2.99 -25.22 22.91
N ILE A 120 -2.38 -24.66 21.86
CA ILE A 120 -1.11 -23.92 21.95
C ILE A 120 -1.41 -22.43 21.89
N ASP A 121 -1.12 -21.73 22.98
CA ASP A 121 -1.16 -20.28 22.99
C ASP A 121 0.01 -19.70 22.17
N LEU A 122 -0.27 -19.20 20.97
CA LEU A 122 0.73 -18.70 20.03
C LEU A 122 1.45 -17.44 20.52
N GLU A 123 0.91 -16.71 21.49
CA GLU A 123 1.53 -15.49 22.03
C GLU A 123 2.57 -15.78 23.12
N SER A 124 2.46 -16.92 23.81
CA SER A 124 3.34 -17.28 24.93
C SER A 124 4.14 -18.57 24.73
N ALA A 125 3.75 -19.42 23.77
CA ALA A 125 4.46 -20.66 23.49
C ALA A 125 5.86 -20.41 22.91
N SER A 126 6.80 -21.29 23.27
CA SER A 126 8.14 -21.28 22.69
C SER A 126 8.10 -21.70 21.21
N ALA A 127 9.05 -21.18 20.42
CA ALA A 127 9.19 -21.53 19.01
C ALA A 127 9.33 -23.05 18.79
N ASP A 128 10.02 -23.75 19.69
CA ASP A 128 10.21 -25.20 19.63
C ASP A 128 8.90 -25.96 19.84
N ASN A 129 8.02 -25.48 20.72
CA ASN A 129 6.72 -26.11 20.98
C ASN A 129 5.79 -25.98 19.77
N ILE A 130 5.76 -24.80 19.14
CA ILE A 130 4.98 -24.57 17.91
C ILE A 130 5.55 -25.42 16.78
N TRP A 131 6.89 -25.49 16.66
CA TRP A 131 7.57 -26.31 15.67
C TRP A 131 7.27 -27.80 15.83
N ALA A 132 7.27 -28.30 17.08
CA ALA A 132 6.97 -29.69 17.41
C ALA A 132 5.56 -30.11 16.98
N ALA A 133 4.60 -29.19 17.05
CA ALA A 133 3.21 -29.43 16.68
C ALA A 133 3.01 -29.65 15.19
N LEU A 134 3.91 -29.16 14.31
CA LEU A 134 3.86 -29.28 12.84
C LEU A 134 4.37 -30.65 12.32
N THR A 135 3.81 -31.15 11.22
CA THR A 135 4.24 -32.36 10.52
C THR A 135 5.56 -32.14 9.79
N PRO A 136 6.33 -33.19 9.46
CA PRO A 136 7.53 -33.05 8.63
C PRO A 136 7.25 -32.38 7.28
N GLU A 137 6.09 -32.62 6.67
CA GLU A 137 5.70 -31.99 5.40
C GLU A 137 5.45 -30.49 5.57
N GLU A 138 4.70 -30.08 6.59
CA GLU A 138 4.45 -28.67 6.93
C GLU A 138 5.74 -27.92 7.25
N ARG A 139 6.63 -28.54 8.04
CA ARG A 139 7.96 -27.99 8.34
C ARG A 139 8.80 -27.80 7.08
N SER A 140 8.75 -28.77 6.16
CA SER A 140 9.47 -28.67 4.88
C SER A 140 8.91 -27.55 4.00
N ARG A 141 7.57 -27.40 3.98
CA ARG A 141 6.88 -26.34 3.24
C ARG A 141 7.23 -24.96 3.80
N PHE A 142 7.23 -24.81 5.12
CA PHE A 142 7.66 -23.58 5.79
C PHE A 142 9.13 -23.26 5.51
N THR A 143 10.03 -24.24 5.69
CA THR A 143 11.47 -24.04 5.48
C THR A 143 11.77 -23.62 4.04
N ARG A 144 11.09 -24.24 3.06
CA ARG A 144 11.18 -23.85 1.64
C ARG A 144 10.70 -22.42 1.41
N ALA A 145 9.59 -22.03 2.03
CA ALA A 145 9.06 -20.68 1.94
C ALA A 145 10.01 -19.62 2.53
N VAL A 146 10.60 -19.91 3.70
CA VAL A 146 11.57 -19.01 4.35
C VAL A 146 12.85 -18.86 3.53
N GLN A 147 13.29 -19.93 2.86
CA GLN A 147 14.49 -19.90 2.03
C GLN A 147 14.26 -19.22 0.67
N ASP A 148 13.05 -19.24 0.14
CA ASP A 148 12.70 -18.61 -1.13
C ASP A 148 11.79 -17.37 -0.93
N PRO A 149 12.38 -16.16 -0.86
CA PRO A 149 11.62 -14.92 -0.72
C PRO A 149 10.77 -14.58 -1.96
N THR A 150 10.97 -15.28 -3.08
CA THR A 150 10.25 -15.05 -4.33
C THR A 150 9.10 -16.02 -4.57
N SER A 151 8.96 -17.05 -3.74
CA SER A 151 7.86 -18.00 -3.78
C SER A 151 6.51 -17.30 -3.60
N GLU A 152 5.49 -17.74 -4.33
CA GLU A 152 4.13 -17.21 -4.21
C GLU A 152 3.58 -17.35 -2.79
N LEU A 153 3.87 -18.48 -2.12
CA LEU A 153 3.46 -18.69 -0.73
C LEU A 153 4.07 -17.63 0.20
N THR A 154 5.36 -17.35 0.06
CA THR A 154 6.05 -16.33 0.87
C THR A 154 5.52 -14.94 0.59
N LYS A 155 5.23 -14.60 -0.67
CA LYS A 155 4.61 -13.31 -1.02
C LYS A 155 3.23 -13.17 -0.42
N THR A 156 2.39 -14.21 -0.46
CA THR A 156 1.05 -14.19 0.13
C THR A 156 1.12 -14.00 1.64
N LEU A 157 2.02 -14.71 2.33
CA LEU A 157 2.22 -14.55 3.78
C LEU A 157 2.69 -13.13 4.13
N LEU A 158 3.68 -12.59 3.40
CA LEU A 158 4.23 -11.26 3.65
C LEU A 158 3.29 -10.11 3.26
N THR A 159 2.29 -10.37 2.42
CA THR A 159 1.28 -9.39 1.97
C THR A 159 -0.05 -9.56 2.71
N SER A 160 -0.14 -10.51 3.65
CA SER A 160 -1.34 -10.72 4.45
C SER A 160 -1.69 -9.48 5.28
N PRO A 161 -2.99 -9.16 5.41
CA PRO A 161 -3.44 -8.00 6.18
C PRO A 161 -3.12 -8.13 7.67
N ASP A 162 -3.18 -9.35 8.21
CA ASP A 162 -2.93 -9.62 9.63
C ASP A 162 -1.49 -9.25 10.01
N LEU A 163 -0.52 -9.63 9.19
CA LEU A 163 0.89 -9.26 9.40
C LEU A 163 1.13 -7.75 9.24
N ALA A 164 0.35 -7.07 8.41
CA ALA A 164 0.47 -5.64 8.17
C ALA A 164 -0.02 -4.79 9.36
N ASP A 165 -0.85 -5.35 10.23
CA ASP A 165 -1.30 -4.70 11.46
C ASP A 165 -0.23 -4.78 12.58
N ASP A 166 0.47 -5.91 12.66
CA ASP A 166 1.55 -6.14 13.63
C ASP A 166 2.88 -5.49 13.23
N LEU A 167 3.18 -5.42 11.94
CA LEU A 167 4.41 -4.82 11.41
C LEU A 167 4.14 -3.45 10.79
N PRO A 168 4.31 -2.35 11.55
CA PRO A 168 4.05 -1.03 11.03
C PRO A 168 5.04 -0.67 9.93
N ALA A 169 4.54 -0.07 8.85
CA ALA A 169 5.37 0.47 7.79
C ALA A 169 6.24 1.64 8.30
N PRO A 170 7.45 1.84 7.73
CA PRO A 170 8.32 2.92 8.14
C PRO A 170 7.64 4.29 8.03
N TRP A 171 7.91 5.18 8.99
CA TRP A 171 7.27 6.50 9.10
C TRP A 171 7.49 7.42 7.90
N TRP A 172 8.54 7.17 7.10
CA TRP A 172 8.83 7.91 5.86
C TRP A 172 8.09 7.41 4.63
N THR A 173 7.41 6.27 4.69
CA THR A 173 6.65 5.73 3.56
C THR A 173 5.35 6.52 3.38
N SER A 174 5.17 7.12 2.19
CA SER A 174 3.85 7.59 1.77
C SER A 174 3.15 6.43 1.10
N SER A 175 2.08 5.92 1.74
CA SER A 175 1.24 4.89 1.13
C SER A 175 0.81 5.35 -0.26
N LEU A 176 1.24 4.59 -1.27
CA LEU A 176 0.74 4.69 -2.64
C LEU A 176 -0.56 3.90 -2.79
N THR A 177 -0.99 3.20 -1.73
CA THR A 177 -2.13 2.28 -1.74
C THR A 177 -3.40 2.99 -1.28
N THR A 178 -4.52 2.58 -1.87
CA THR A 178 -5.88 3.00 -1.51
C THR A 178 -6.13 2.86 0.00
N PRO A 179 -6.96 3.74 0.60
CA PRO A 179 -7.11 3.84 2.05
C PRO A 179 -7.71 2.60 2.74
N ALA A 180 -8.21 1.61 1.99
CA ALA A 180 -8.83 0.40 2.53
C ALA A 180 -7.82 -0.63 3.06
N VAL A 181 -6.56 -0.59 2.63
CA VAL A 181 -5.50 -1.57 3.01
C VAL A 181 -4.17 -0.84 3.29
N ALA A 182 -4.24 0.32 3.93
CA ALA A 182 -3.03 1.06 4.26
C ALA A 182 -2.44 0.49 5.57
N PRO A 183 -1.22 -0.10 5.54
CA PRO A 183 -0.61 -0.65 6.74
C PRO A 183 -0.48 0.43 7.81
N ARG A 184 -0.60 0.01 9.07
CA ARG A 184 -0.35 0.86 10.24
C ARG A 184 1.05 1.49 10.09
N ARG A 185 1.18 2.79 10.37
CA ARG A 185 2.47 3.48 10.21
C ARG A 185 3.10 3.73 11.56
N ALA A 186 4.42 3.55 11.59
CA ALA A 186 5.21 4.00 12.71
C ALA A 186 5.13 5.52 12.88
N GLN A 187 5.21 5.98 14.14
CA GLN A 187 5.33 7.40 14.42
C GLN A 187 6.75 7.88 14.09
N PRO A 188 6.90 9.08 13.51
CA PRO A 188 8.22 9.66 13.31
C PRO A 188 8.87 9.95 14.66
N PRO A 189 10.21 9.80 14.78
CA PRO A 189 10.91 10.15 15.99
C PRO A 189 10.86 11.67 16.24
N ASP A 190 10.92 12.06 17.51
CA ASP A 190 11.03 13.46 17.89
C ASP A 190 12.33 14.06 17.35
N LEU A 191 12.20 15.18 16.63
CA LEU A 191 13.34 15.84 16.03
C LEU A 191 14.05 16.72 17.05
N ILE A 192 15.36 16.56 17.16
CA ILE A 192 16.20 17.43 17.98
C ILE A 192 16.26 18.80 17.32
N ILE A 193 15.98 19.85 18.10
CA ILE A 193 16.10 21.23 17.65
C ILE A 193 17.59 21.58 17.61
N ILE A 194 18.13 21.78 16.41
CA ILE A 194 19.53 22.19 16.23
C ILE A 194 19.65 23.68 16.60
N PRO A 195 20.50 24.06 17.58
CA PRO A 195 20.74 25.46 17.90
C PRO A 195 21.22 26.25 16.67
N LYS A 196 20.68 27.46 16.47
CA LYS A 196 21.02 28.33 15.33
C LYS A 196 22.51 28.63 15.23
N SER A 197 23.23 28.63 16.35
CA SER A 197 24.69 28.81 16.42
C SER A 197 25.47 27.73 15.66
N LEU A 198 24.93 26.50 15.58
CA LEU A 198 25.52 25.41 14.80
C LEU A 198 25.16 25.47 13.30
N LEU A 199 24.17 26.30 12.95
CA LEU A 199 23.74 26.54 11.56
C LEU A 199 24.38 27.80 10.96
N ALA A 200 25.21 28.52 11.74
CA ALA A 200 25.87 29.72 11.29
C ALA A 200 26.96 29.37 10.26
N THR A 201 26.68 29.64 8.99
CA THR A 201 27.70 29.69 7.94
C THR A 201 28.65 30.85 8.22
N PRO A 202 29.98 30.67 8.11
CA PRO A 202 30.92 31.79 8.24
C PRO A 202 30.56 32.89 7.23
N PRO A 203 30.68 34.18 7.61
CA PRO A 203 30.25 35.31 6.78
C PRO A 203 31.07 35.47 5.49
N THR A 204 32.27 34.89 5.45
CA THR A 204 33.14 34.89 4.27
C THR A 204 32.95 33.62 3.45
N PRO A 205 32.62 33.72 2.14
CA PRO A 205 32.69 32.56 1.26
C PRO A 205 34.12 32.03 1.24
N PRO A 206 34.37 30.76 1.56
CA PRO A 206 35.68 30.17 1.34
C PRO A 206 36.01 30.28 -0.16
N SER A 207 37.20 30.78 -0.47
CA SER A 207 37.81 30.70 -1.80
C SER A 207 38.72 29.47 -1.77
N PRO A 208 38.55 28.45 -2.63
CA PRO A 208 37.57 28.28 -3.71
C PRO A 208 36.14 27.96 -3.22
N PRO A 209 35.09 28.10 -4.07
CA PRO A 209 33.69 27.84 -3.68
C PRO A 209 33.53 26.43 -3.12
N ALA A 210 33.49 26.33 -1.79
CA ALA A 210 33.19 25.08 -1.13
C ALA A 210 31.72 24.72 -1.42
N PRO A 211 31.40 23.43 -1.62
CA PRO A 211 30.02 23.01 -1.74
C PRO A 211 29.23 23.47 -0.52
N ALA A 212 28.05 24.04 -0.72
CA ALA A 212 27.18 24.57 0.33
C ALA A 212 26.88 23.55 1.45
N PHE A 213 27.07 22.25 1.17
CA PHE A 213 26.97 21.18 2.15
C PHE A 213 28.09 20.13 1.94
N PRO A 214 29.27 20.28 2.58
CA PRO A 214 30.46 19.49 2.27
C PRO A 214 30.37 18.00 2.67
N LEU A 215 29.41 17.65 3.55
CA LEU A 215 29.15 16.30 4.05
C LEU A 215 27.81 15.74 3.53
N ALA A 216 27.27 16.30 2.45
CA ALA A 216 25.99 15.85 1.87
C ALA A 216 25.97 14.35 1.58
N TYR A 217 27.05 13.83 1.00
CA TYR A 217 27.12 12.43 0.58
C TYR A 217 27.37 11.49 1.77
N ASN A 218 28.10 11.94 2.79
CA ASN A 218 28.18 11.23 4.07
C ASN A 218 26.80 11.12 4.75
N LEU A 219 25.99 12.18 4.67
CA LEU A 219 24.61 12.13 5.16
C LEU A 219 23.79 11.08 4.40
N VAL A 220 23.96 10.95 3.08
CA VAL A 220 23.29 9.88 2.31
C VAL A 220 23.70 8.50 2.82
N ALA A 221 24.98 8.25 3.07
CA ALA A 221 25.44 6.99 3.64
C ALA A 221 24.80 6.69 5.00
N ILE A 222 24.72 7.69 5.89
CA ILE A 222 24.04 7.58 7.19
C ILE A 222 22.56 7.26 7.02
N LEU A 223 21.86 7.94 6.10
CA LEU A 223 20.43 7.72 5.87
C LEU A 223 20.13 6.34 5.28
N VAL A 224 21.00 5.82 4.40
CA VAL A 224 20.89 4.45 3.89
C VAL A 224 21.07 3.43 5.01
N ALA A 225 22.08 3.60 5.86
CA ALA A 225 22.31 2.73 7.01
C ALA A 225 21.16 2.79 8.03
N TYR A 226 20.62 3.98 8.29
CA TYR A 226 19.44 4.19 9.13
C TYR A 226 18.21 3.47 8.55
N ALA A 227 17.96 3.62 7.25
CA ALA A 227 16.84 2.96 6.58
C ALA A 227 16.98 1.43 6.62
N TYR A 228 18.20 0.91 6.40
CA TYR A 228 18.47 -0.52 6.51
C TYR A 228 18.25 -1.04 7.93
N ALA A 229 18.86 -0.43 8.93
CA ALA A 229 18.73 -0.85 10.32
C ALA A 229 17.26 -0.86 10.76
N SER A 230 16.50 0.16 10.37
CA SER A 230 15.08 0.25 10.75
C SER A 230 14.22 -0.82 10.08
N ARG A 231 14.50 -1.17 8.82
CA ARG A 231 13.78 -2.23 8.11
C ARG A 231 14.20 -3.62 8.54
N HIS A 232 15.49 -3.84 8.77
CA HIS A 232 16.03 -5.14 9.15
C HIS A 232 15.60 -5.54 10.57
N LEU A 233 15.52 -4.57 11.49
CA LEU A 233 15.07 -4.79 12.86
C LEU A 233 13.55 -4.58 13.03
N SER A 234 12.84 -4.16 11.98
CA SER A 234 11.43 -3.72 12.05
C SER A 234 11.15 -2.74 13.20
N ALA A 235 12.12 -1.89 13.53
CA ALA A 235 12.14 -1.05 14.73
C ALA A 235 11.97 0.44 14.40
N TYR A 236 10.88 1.03 14.89
CA TYR A 236 10.53 2.42 14.64
C TYR A 236 9.94 3.07 15.90
N PRO A 237 10.74 3.72 16.76
CA PRO A 237 12.13 4.16 16.57
C PRO A 237 13.19 3.08 16.86
N LEU A 238 14.39 3.22 16.27
CA LEU A 238 15.55 2.34 16.52
C LEU A 238 15.98 2.25 18.00
N ALA A 239 15.48 3.14 18.86
CA ALA A 239 15.74 3.10 20.29
C ALA A 239 15.25 1.81 20.97
N SER A 240 14.24 1.14 20.42
CA SER A 240 13.75 -0.15 20.95
C SER A 240 14.78 -1.27 20.85
N SER A 241 15.68 -1.19 19.87
CA SER A 241 16.70 -2.20 19.56
C SER A 241 18.09 -1.55 19.47
N ALA A 242 18.41 -0.72 20.47
CA ALA A 242 19.54 0.20 20.42
C ALA A 242 20.91 -0.51 20.27
N SER A 243 21.11 -1.69 20.89
CA SER A 243 22.35 -2.46 20.78
C SER A 243 22.60 -2.90 19.33
N ASP A 244 21.59 -3.52 18.73
CA ASP A 244 21.69 -4.13 17.41
C ASP A 244 21.71 -3.06 16.33
N ALA A 245 20.91 -2.01 16.51
CA ALA A 245 20.94 -0.83 15.66
C ALA A 245 22.33 -0.17 15.67
N ARG A 246 22.96 -0.05 16.84
CA ARG A 246 24.32 0.49 16.96
C ARG A 246 25.33 -0.40 16.25
N ALA A 247 25.26 -1.72 16.44
CA ALA A 247 26.16 -2.66 15.77
C ALA A 247 26.04 -2.57 14.24
N LEU A 248 24.83 -2.57 13.70
CA LEU A 248 24.56 -2.45 12.26
C LEU A 248 25.04 -1.11 11.69
N VAL A 249 24.70 0.01 12.34
CA VAL A 249 25.10 1.34 11.87
C VAL A 249 26.61 1.52 11.96
N SER A 250 27.26 1.01 13.01
CA SER A 250 28.72 1.10 13.17
C SER A 250 29.46 0.31 12.08
N ARG A 251 28.92 -0.85 11.68
CA ARG A 251 29.48 -1.67 10.59
C ARG A 251 29.33 -1.00 9.23
N LEU A 252 28.13 -0.48 8.93
CA LEU A 252 27.83 0.17 7.65
C LEU A 252 28.46 1.56 7.51
N VAL A 253 28.69 2.25 8.62
CA VAL A 253 29.13 3.65 8.65
C VAL A 253 30.16 3.85 9.77
N PRO A 254 31.38 3.29 9.64
CA PRO A 254 32.37 3.29 10.72
C PRO A 254 32.88 4.69 11.05
N PHE A 255 32.82 5.64 10.11
CA PHE A 255 33.26 7.02 10.33
C PHE A 255 32.43 7.76 11.40
N LEU A 256 31.31 7.20 11.84
CA LEU A 256 30.56 7.73 12.99
C LEU A 256 31.15 7.31 14.35
N VAL A 257 31.96 6.25 14.39
CA VAL A 257 32.46 5.63 15.61
C VAL A 257 33.98 5.73 15.71
N ALA A 258 34.67 5.59 14.59
CA ALA A 258 36.12 5.71 14.53
C ALA A 258 36.54 7.20 14.66
N GLN A 259 37.26 7.50 15.73
CA GLN A 259 37.63 8.87 16.10
C GLN A 259 38.60 9.54 15.10
N ASP A 260 39.39 8.74 14.38
CA ASP A 260 40.40 9.21 13.42
C ASP A 260 39.96 9.11 11.95
N ASP A 261 38.70 8.72 11.71
CA ASP A 261 38.20 8.53 10.36
C ASP A 261 37.87 9.87 9.70
N LYS A 262 38.52 10.14 8.56
CA LYS A 262 38.38 11.36 7.76
C LYS A 262 37.61 11.11 6.47
N THR A 263 36.84 10.03 6.40
CA THR A 263 36.08 9.65 5.22
C THR A 263 35.16 10.78 4.76
N ARG A 264 35.39 11.24 3.54
CA ARG A 264 34.54 12.22 2.86
C ARG A 264 34.23 11.71 1.47
N PHE A 265 32.95 11.53 1.18
CA PHE A 265 32.54 11.06 -0.13
C PHE A 265 32.48 12.22 -1.13
N PRO A 266 33.11 12.10 -2.32
CA PRO A 266 33.03 13.12 -3.37
C PRO A 266 31.69 13.11 -4.11
N GLY A 267 30.92 12.02 -4.06
CA GLY A 267 29.66 11.89 -4.76
C GLY A 267 28.75 10.79 -4.22
N ILE A 268 27.52 10.74 -4.75
CA ILE A 268 26.51 9.75 -4.33
C ILE A 268 26.94 8.32 -4.66
N GLU A 269 27.55 8.10 -5.82
CA GLU A 269 28.03 6.79 -6.25
C GLU A 269 29.10 6.25 -5.29
N SER A 270 30.07 7.07 -4.92
CA SER A 270 31.10 6.68 -3.95
C SER A 270 30.52 6.32 -2.58
N ALA A 271 29.52 7.09 -2.10
CA ALA A 271 28.85 6.80 -0.84
C ALA A 271 28.00 5.52 -0.92
N SER A 272 27.27 5.31 -2.03
CA SER A 272 26.45 4.12 -2.22
C SER A 272 27.29 2.85 -2.36
N THR A 273 28.41 2.92 -3.10
CA THR A 273 29.30 1.79 -3.30
C THR A 273 30.03 1.41 -2.01
N ASP A 274 30.44 2.40 -1.21
CA ASP A 274 31.05 2.15 0.11
C ASP A 274 30.05 1.50 1.07
N VAL A 275 28.81 2.00 1.16
CA VAL A 275 27.80 1.37 2.04
C VAL A 275 27.43 -0.03 1.51
N PHE A 276 27.30 -0.21 0.20
CA PHE A 276 26.96 -1.50 -0.40
C PHE A 276 28.05 -2.56 -0.17
N SER A 277 29.33 -2.20 -0.23
CA SER A 277 30.45 -3.14 -0.04
C SER A 277 30.58 -3.64 1.40
N ARG A 278 29.93 -2.96 2.36
CA ARG A 278 29.95 -3.32 3.80
C ARG A 278 28.87 -4.30 4.21
N PHE A 279 27.97 -4.69 3.29
CA PHE A 279 27.03 -5.78 3.53
C PHE A 279 27.72 -7.13 3.32
N ASP A 280 27.40 -8.11 4.16
CA ASP A 280 27.89 -9.47 3.96
C ASP A 280 27.30 -10.07 2.69
N ALA A 281 28.05 -10.93 2.01
CA ALA A 281 27.64 -11.52 0.75
C ALA A 281 26.26 -12.23 0.88
N GLY A 282 25.32 -11.90 0.00
CA GLY A 282 23.97 -12.46 0.02
C GLY A 282 22.98 -11.79 0.97
N THR A 283 23.42 -10.84 1.81
CA THR A 283 22.52 -10.15 2.75
C THR A 283 21.55 -9.20 2.06
N ILE A 284 21.98 -8.56 0.97
CA ILE A 284 21.17 -7.56 0.26
C ILE A 284 21.27 -7.74 -1.25
N THR A 285 20.11 -7.71 -1.91
CA THR A 285 20.03 -7.69 -3.37
C THR A 285 20.16 -6.25 -3.90
N PRO A 286 20.60 -6.05 -5.15
CA PRO A 286 20.66 -4.71 -5.76
C PRO A 286 19.29 -4.00 -5.76
N SER A 287 18.20 -4.75 -5.93
CA SER A 287 16.84 -4.20 -5.88
C SER A 287 16.43 -3.75 -4.48
N ALA A 288 16.78 -4.52 -3.44
CA ALA A 288 16.59 -4.12 -2.05
C ALA A 288 17.43 -2.89 -1.70
N PHE A 289 18.67 -2.81 -2.19
CA PHE A 289 19.52 -1.64 -1.98
C PHE A 289 18.98 -0.38 -2.69
N ALA A 290 18.43 -0.52 -3.91
CA ALA A 290 17.75 0.58 -4.60
C ALA A 290 16.55 1.11 -3.81
N LEU A 291 15.83 0.23 -3.12
CA LEU A 291 14.76 0.62 -2.20
C LEU A 291 15.29 1.38 -0.98
N LEU A 292 16.44 1.01 -0.42
CA LEU A 292 17.09 1.78 0.65
C LEU A 292 17.52 3.18 0.20
N LEU A 293 18.06 3.32 -1.01
CA LEU A 293 18.39 4.63 -1.59
C LEU A 293 17.14 5.50 -1.76
N ARG A 294 16.02 4.89 -2.18
CA ARG A 294 14.72 5.57 -2.27
C ARG A 294 14.23 6.03 -0.90
N ASP A 295 14.41 5.21 0.13
CA ASP A 295 14.06 5.52 1.51
C ASP A 295 14.94 6.65 2.08
N ALA A 296 16.24 6.65 1.80
CA ALA A 296 17.13 7.76 2.12
C ALA A 296 16.64 9.07 1.47
N GLY A 297 16.13 9.00 0.23
CA GLY A 297 15.50 10.15 -0.43
C GLY A 297 14.21 10.63 0.25
N TYR A 298 13.36 9.71 0.73
CA TYR A 298 12.14 10.08 1.47
C TYR A 298 12.45 10.66 2.85
N THR A 299 13.46 10.13 3.54
CA THR A 299 13.91 10.62 4.85
C THR A 299 14.60 12.00 4.75
N ALA A 300 15.37 12.24 3.69
CA ALA A 300 15.95 13.56 3.43
C ALA A 300 14.94 14.63 3.00
N ALA A 301 13.76 14.25 2.50
CA ALA A 301 12.79 15.20 1.96
C ALA A 301 12.18 16.08 3.07
N PRO A 302 12.08 17.41 2.86
CA PRO A 302 11.46 18.31 3.82
C PRO A 302 9.98 17.95 4.05
N ALA A 303 9.49 18.14 5.26
CA ALA A 303 8.13 17.74 5.69
C ALA A 303 7.02 18.25 4.75
N THR A 304 7.20 19.43 4.15
CA THR A 304 6.30 20.05 3.17
C THR A 304 6.21 19.27 1.85
N ARG A 305 7.33 18.69 1.38
CA ARG A 305 7.38 17.83 0.17
C ARG A 305 6.87 16.42 0.43
N ARG A 306 7.00 15.89 1.66
CA ARG A 306 6.44 14.58 2.04
C ARG A 306 4.92 14.54 1.90
N ARG A 307 4.22 15.59 2.36
CA ARG A 307 2.76 15.75 2.19
C ARG A 307 2.36 15.96 0.72
N ARG A 308 3.16 16.68 -0.07
CA ARG A 308 2.88 16.96 -1.49
C ARG A 308 3.11 15.75 -2.40
N ARG A 309 4.13 14.91 -2.17
CA ARG A 309 4.34 13.69 -3.00
C ARG A 309 3.23 12.65 -2.81
N GLY A 310 2.64 12.54 -1.61
CA GLY A 310 1.41 11.76 -1.41
C GLY A 310 0.18 12.29 -2.15
N ARG A 311 0.12 13.61 -2.43
CA ARG A 311 -0.93 14.22 -3.27
C ARG A 311 -0.59 14.23 -4.77
N GLY A 312 0.67 14.37 -5.14
CA GLY A 312 1.14 14.40 -6.53
C GLY A 312 1.08 13.03 -7.21
N ALA A 313 1.34 11.95 -6.48
CA ALA A 313 1.13 10.59 -6.98
C ALA A 313 -0.38 10.28 -7.21
N ARG A 314 -1.28 10.84 -6.37
CA ARG A 314 -2.73 10.80 -6.60
C ARG A 314 -3.14 11.56 -7.87
N ALA A 315 -2.53 12.71 -8.14
CA ALA A 315 -2.83 13.52 -9.33
C ALA A 315 -2.31 12.88 -10.63
N ALA A 316 -1.10 12.30 -10.61
CA ALA A 316 -0.52 11.64 -11.80
C ALA A 316 -1.32 10.39 -12.25
N ARG A 317 -1.94 9.66 -11.31
CA ARG A 317 -2.83 8.52 -11.65
C ARG A 317 -4.22 8.95 -12.14
N LEU A 318 -4.74 10.09 -11.68
CA LEU A 318 -6.00 10.63 -12.19
C LEU A 318 -5.85 11.21 -13.60
N VAL A 319 -4.68 11.73 -13.95
CA VAL A 319 -4.41 12.26 -15.30
C VAL A 319 -4.05 11.15 -16.29
N GLY A 320 -3.46 10.03 -15.85
CA GLY A 320 -3.19 8.86 -16.70
C GLY A 320 -4.41 8.00 -17.08
N SER A 321 -5.60 8.31 -16.54
CA SER A 321 -6.85 7.58 -16.79
C SER A 321 -7.86 8.35 -17.66
N ALA A 322 -7.49 9.53 -18.19
CA ALA A 322 -8.35 10.32 -19.08
C ALA A 322 -7.75 10.38 -20.51
N ARG A 323 -8.24 9.43 -21.34
CA ARG A 323 -8.25 9.31 -22.83
C ARG A 323 -8.47 10.64 -23.59
N PRO A 324 -8.26 10.79 -24.93
CA PRO A 324 -8.64 9.88 -26.06
C PRO A 324 -7.58 9.81 -27.21
N VAL A 325 -7.64 9.03 -28.30
CA VAL A 325 -8.67 8.55 -29.25
C VAL A 325 -8.31 7.13 -29.68
#